data_AF-A0A3C0T945-F1
#
_entry.id   AF-A0A3C0T945-F1
#
_cell.length_a   1.000
_cell.length_b   1.000
_cell.length_c   1.000
_cell.angle_alpha   90.00
_cell.angle_beta   90.00
_cell.angle_gamma   90.00
#
_symmetry.space_group_name_H-M   'P 1'
#
loop_
_entity.id
_entity.type
_entity.pdbx_description
1 polymer ?
#
loop_
_entity_poly.entity_id
_entity_poly.type
_entity_poly.pdbx_seq_one_letter_code
_entity_poly.pdbx_strand_id
1 'polypeptide(L)'
;MSDQPISRSDAGLPEDAVVYASFNKHAKITPHAFSAWTAVIKAVPGSVLWINCVPEEARANLLKHASAAGVEQDRIIFTERIPYADHLRRLQLADLFLDTFPFNGGATASDALWAGLPLITLSGRGFASRMAGSLLTSIGLSDLIIENWETYQATAIELGLNPKKLKVLRERLASNRLSKPTFDTKLFTRNLEKAYQEMIKLEKPSSIVVQQHQTNKK
;
A
#
# COMPACT_ATOMS: atom_id res chain seq x y z
N MET A 1 10.78 -15.83 17.69
CA MET A 1 10.81 -14.94 16.50
C MET A 1 12.03 -14.05 16.67
N SER A 2 12.92 -13.96 15.68
CA SER A 2 14.11 -13.11 15.85
C SER A 2 13.69 -11.64 15.86
N ASP A 3 14.24 -10.88 16.79
CA ASP A 3 14.10 -9.42 16.89
C ASP A 3 15.16 -8.70 16.05
N GLN A 4 15.74 -9.43 15.09
CA GLN A 4 16.83 -8.94 14.25
C GLN A 4 16.27 -7.96 13.22
N PRO A 5 16.82 -6.74 13.13
CA PRO A 5 16.47 -5.81 12.08
C PRO A 5 16.84 -6.40 10.73
N ILE A 6 15.90 -6.38 9.79
CA ILE A 6 16.16 -6.76 8.39
C ILE A 6 16.81 -5.58 7.68
N SER A 7 17.83 -5.83 6.88
CA SER A 7 18.48 -4.79 6.05
C SER A 7 17.91 -4.77 4.63
N ARG A 8 18.22 -3.71 3.86
CA ARG A 8 17.90 -3.66 2.43
C ARG A 8 18.70 -4.71 1.67
N SER A 9 19.96 -4.89 2.02
CA SER A 9 20.83 -5.93 1.48
C SER A 9 20.24 -7.34 1.63
N ASP A 10 19.65 -7.67 2.79
CA ASP A 10 18.98 -8.97 3.01
C ASP A 10 17.78 -9.19 2.07
N ALA A 11 17.18 -8.11 1.59
CA ALA A 11 16.05 -8.11 0.67
C ALA A 11 16.46 -7.92 -0.81
N GLY A 12 17.77 -7.89 -1.10
CA GLY A 12 18.29 -7.64 -2.45
C GLY A 12 18.07 -6.21 -2.94
N LEU A 13 17.93 -5.25 -2.03
CA LEU A 13 17.68 -3.84 -2.33
C LEU A 13 18.97 -3.01 -2.19
N PRO A 14 19.15 -1.96 -3.00
CA PRO A 14 20.24 -0.98 -2.81
C PRO A 14 20.07 -0.18 -1.51
N GLU A 15 21.15 0.00 -0.75
CA GLU A 15 21.14 0.78 0.50
C GLU A 15 20.91 2.28 0.24
N ASP A 16 21.62 2.85 -0.74
CA ASP A 16 21.67 4.29 -1.03
C ASP A 16 20.75 4.72 -2.19
N ALA A 17 19.55 4.16 -2.28
CA ALA A 17 18.58 4.53 -3.30
C ALA A 17 17.16 4.64 -2.76
N VAL A 18 16.30 5.35 -3.51
CA VAL A 18 14.87 5.37 -3.23
C VAL A 18 14.24 4.05 -3.65
N VAL A 19 13.56 3.39 -2.72
CA VAL A 19 12.84 2.15 -2.97
C VAL A 19 11.35 2.44 -3.09
N TYR A 20 10.84 2.48 -4.31
CA TYR A 20 9.39 2.48 -4.55
C TYR A 20 8.85 1.07 -4.41
N ALA A 21 7.73 0.86 -3.73
CA ALA A 21 7.16 -0.46 -3.55
C ALA A 21 5.71 -0.57 -4.05
N SER A 22 5.36 -1.72 -4.62
CA SER A 22 3.96 -2.09 -4.81
C SER A 22 3.77 -3.58 -4.52
N PHE A 23 3.14 -3.88 -3.39
CA PHE A 23 2.88 -5.26 -2.96
C PHE A 23 1.44 -5.72 -3.26
N ASN A 24 0.74 -4.96 -4.09
CA ASN A 24 -0.55 -5.36 -4.64
C ASN A 24 -0.43 -6.66 -5.45
N LYS A 25 -1.54 -7.39 -5.57
CA LYS A 25 -1.60 -8.56 -6.47
C LYS A 25 -1.27 -8.11 -7.89
N HIS A 26 -0.44 -8.87 -8.61
CA HIS A 26 -0.04 -8.57 -10.00
C HIS A 26 -1.22 -8.27 -10.93
N ALA A 27 -2.37 -8.95 -10.76
CA ALA A 27 -3.59 -8.70 -11.53
C ALA A 27 -4.18 -7.28 -11.37
N LYS A 28 -3.76 -6.52 -10.36
CA LYS A 28 -4.13 -5.11 -10.17
C LYS A 28 -3.19 -4.13 -10.89
N ILE A 29 -2.04 -4.60 -11.36
CA ILE A 29 -1.06 -3.77 -12.05
C ILE A 29 -1.52 -3.62 -13.50
N THR A 30 -2.09 -2.46 -13.81
CA THR A 30 -2.53 -2.13 -15.17
C THR A 30 -1.36 -1.58 -16.00
N PRO A 31 -1.46 -1.60 -17.35
CA PRO A 31 -0.45 -0.97 -18.20
C PRO A 31 -0.24 0.52 -17.89
N HIS A 32 -1.30 1.26 -17.54
CA HIS A 32 -1.20 2.66 -17.14
C HIS A 32 -0.43 2.83 -15.83
N ALA A 33 -0.75 2.02 -14.80
CA ALA A 33 -0.04 2.07 -13.53
C ALA A 33 1.45 1.76 -13.71
N PHE A 34 1.76 0.67 -14.43
CA PHE A 34 3.15 0.29 -14.63
C PHE A 34 3.91 1.29 -15.50
N SER A 35 3.28 1.86 -16.53
CA SER A 35 3.89 2.94 -17.33
C SER A 35 4.24 4.16 -16.46
N ALA A 36 3.31 4.57 -15.58
CA ALA A 36 3.58 5.64 -14.63
C ALA A 36 4.77 5.31 -13.71
N TRP A 37 4.83 4.09 -13.17
CA TRP A 37 5.92 3.68 -12.29
C TRP A 37 7.28 3.63 -13.02
N THR A 38 7.31 3.13 -14.26
CA THR A 38 8.53 3.15 -15.08
C THR A 38 8.99 4.57 -15.41
N ALA A 39 8.07 5.50 -15.66
CA ALA A 39 8.40 6.91 -15.85
C ALA A 39 8.97 7.54 -14.57
N VAL A 40 8.40 7.22 -13.40
CA VAL A 40 8.89 7.68 -12.10
C VAL A 40 10.31 7.22 -11.84
N ILE A 41 10.60 5.92 -11.92
CA ILE A 41 11.95 5.43 -11.65
C ILE A 41 12.94 5.93 -12.71
N LYS A 42 12.53 6.06 -13.99
CA LYS A 42 13.40 6.67 -15.01
C LYS A 42 13.80 8.10 -14.66
N ALA A 43 12.88 8.89 -14.11
CA ALA A 43 13.13 10.28 -13.72
C ALA A 43 13.86 10.45 -12.38
N VAL A 44 13.92 9.41 -11.54
CA VAL A 44 14.64 9.42 -10.25
C VAL A 44 15.86 8.50 -10.34
N PRO A 45 17.07 9.05 -10.61
CA PRO A 45 18.29 8.24 -10.81
C PRO A 45 18.57 7.31 -9.63
N GLY A 46 19.03 6.09 -9.93
CA GLY A 46 19.38 5.08 -8.92
C GLY A 46 18.21 4.42 -8.19
N SER A 47 16.98 4.98 -8.24
CA SER A 47 15.82 4.38 -7.57
C SER A 47 15.44 3.00 -8.13
N VAL A 48 14.73 2.21 -7.35
CA VAL A 48 14.26 0.88 -7.75
C VAL A 48 12.76 0.74 -7.50
N LEU A 49 12.12 -0.15 -8.25
CA LEU A 49 10.73 -0.54 -8.06
C LEU A 49 10.66 -1.98 -7.55
N TRP A 50 10.13 -2.13 -6.35
CA TRP A 50 10.03 -3.41 -5.64
C TRP A 50 8.60 -3.95 -5.66
N ILE A 51 8.38 -5.08 -6.34
CA ILE A 51 7.04 -5.56 -6.70
C ILE A 51 6.80 -6.97 -6.16
N ASN A 52 5.61 -7.19 -5.60
CA ASN A 52 5.12 -8.54 -5.33
C ASN A 52 4.50 -9.15 -6.60
N CYS A 53 5.30 -9.90 -7.36
CA CYS A 53 4.85 -10.64 -8.53
C CYS A 53 5.36 -12.08 -8.45
N VAL A 54 4.43 -13.04 -8.46
CA VAL A 54 4.75 -14.48 -8.30
C VAL A 54 4.79 -15.21 -9.65
N PRO A 55 3.81 -15.05 -10.57
CA PRO A 55 3.85 -15.76 -11.84
C PRO A 55 5.00 -15.27 -12.74
N GLU A 56 5.74 -16.21 -13.33
CA GLU A 56 6.91 -15.90 -14.16
C GLU A 56 6.50 -15.16 -15.45
N GLU A 57 5.35 -15.50 -16.01
CA GLU A 57 4.81 -14.83 -17.20
C GLU A 57 4.50 -13.36 -16.92
N ALA A 58 3.99 -13.07 -15.71
CA ALA A 58 3.73 -11.70 -15.29
C ALA A 58 5.04 -10.93 -15.08
N ARG A 59 6.07 -11.55 -14.50
CA ARG A 59 7.42 -10.96 -14.38
C ARG A 59 8.02 -10.64 -15.74
N ALA A 60 8.03 -11.60 -16.66
CA ALA A 60 8.54 -11.43 -18.02
C ALA A 60 7.82 -10.28 -18.78
N ASN A 61 6.50 -10.18 -18.63
CA ASN A 61 5.73 -9.09 -19.25
C ASN A 61 6.08 -7.72 -18.67
N LEU A 62 6.25 -7.61 -17.35
CA LEU A 62 6.66 -6.35 -16.70
C LEU A 62 8.08 -5.95 -17.13
N LEU A 63 9.02 -6.89 -17.18
CA LEU A 63 10.40 -6.63 -17.64
C LEU A 63 10.43 -6.19 -19.11
N LYS A 64 9.64 -6.83 -19.98
CA LYS A 64 9.50 -6.43 -21.39
C LYS A 64 8.95 -5.00 -21.52
N HIS A 65 7.94 -4.65 -20.72
CA HIS A 65 7.38 -3.29 -20.71
C HIS A 65 8.40 -2.26 -20.21
N ALA A 66 9.12 -2.57 -19.14
CA ALA A 66 10.17 -1.70 -18.59
C ALA A 66 11.30 -1.46 -19.61
N SER A 67 11.76 -2.52 -20.28
CA SER A 67 12.78 -2.42 -21.33
C SER A 67 12.31 -1.55 -22.50
N ALA A 68 11.06 -1.72 -22.95
CA ALA A 68 10.48 -0.87 -24.00
C ALA A 68 10.38 0.61 -23.58
N ALA A 69 10.26 0.90 -22.29
CA ALA A 69 10.30 2.26 -21.74
C ALA A 69 11.72 2.82 -21.52
N GLY A 70 12.76 2.02 -21.80
CA GLY A 70 14.17 2.38 -21.56
C GLY A 70 14.52 2.40 -20.07
N VAL A 71 13.98 1.46 -19.30
CA VAL A 71 14.33 1.20 -17.91
C VAL A 71 15.09 -0.12 -17.83
N GLU A 72 16.26 -0.09 -17.19
CA GLU A 72 17.07 -1.29 -16.95
C GLU A 72 16.35 -2.30 -16.06
N GLN A 73 16.49 -3.59 -16.40
CA GLN A 73 15.73 -4.66 -15.74
C GLN A 73 16.09 -4.83 -14.25
N ASP A 74 17.34 -4.54 -13.88
CA ASP A 74 17.84 -4.60 -12.50
C ASP A 74 17.20 -3.56 -11.56
N ARG A 75 16.54 -2.53 -12.12
CA ARG A 75 15.74 -1.56 -11.38
C ARG A 75 14.35 -2.07 -11.01
N ILE A 76 13.94 -3.23 -11.52
CA ILE A 76 12.69 -3.90 -11.18
C ILE A 76 13.02 -5.14 -10.33
N ILE A 77 12.76 -5.04 -9.03
CA ILE A 77 13.09 -6.09 -8.07
C ILE A 77 11.80 -6.83 -7.71
N PHE A 78 11.78 -8.14 -7.89
CA PHE A 78 10.63 -8.97 -7.53
C PHE A 78 10.84 -9.61 -6.16
N THR A 79 9.83 -9.53 -5.29
CA THR A 79 9.84 -10.23 -4.00
C THR A 79 9.06 -11.54 -4.08
N GLU A 80 9.42 -12.46 -3.19
CA GLU A 80 8.67 -13.68 -2.93
C GLU A 80 7.59 -13.49 -1.85
N ARG A 81 6.77 -14.54 -1.69
CA ARG A 81 5.80 -14.63 -0.61
C ARG A 81 6.51 -15.07 0.67
N ILE A 82 6.38 -14.27 1.71
CA ILE A 82 6.99 -14.52 3.02
C ILE A 82 5.90 -14.55 4.10
N PRO A 83 6.19 -15.06 5.31
CA PRO A 83 5.27 -15.00 6.44
C PRO A 83 4.80 -13.56 6.73
N TYR A 84 3.58 -13.41 7.24
CA TYR A 84 2.95 -12.10 7.40
C TYR A 84 3.73 -11.16 8.34
N ALA A 85 4.31 -11.68 9.43
CA ALA A 85 5.14 -10.87 10.33
C ALA A 85 6.36 -10.28 9.61
N ASP A 86 7.02 -11.07 8.76
CA ASP A 86 8.16 -10.63 7.97
C ASP A 86 7.72 -9.66 6.85
N HIS A 87 6.51 -9.84 6.31
CA HIS A 87 5.92 -8.88 5.38
C HIS A 87 5.75 -7.49 6.01
N LEU A 88 5.27 -7.42 7.26
CA LEU A 88 5.13 -6.13 7.95
C LEU A 88 6.49 -5.47 8.21
N ARG A 89 7.52 -6.25 8.51
CA ARG A 89 8.88 -5.73 8.69
C ARG A 89 9.45 -5.23 7.36
N ARG A 90 9.32 -5.98 6.26
CA ARG A 90 9.88 -5.62 4.95
C ARG A 90 9.31 -4.31 4.39
N LEU A 91 8.06 -3.98 4.71
CA LEU A 91 7.45 -2.71 4.29
C LEU A 91 8.26 -1.50 4.78
N GLN A 92 8.99 -1.61 5.89
CA GLN A 92 9.82 -0.52 6.42
C GLN A 92 11.06 -0.23 5.56
N LEU A 93 11.47 -1.18 4.71
CA LEU A 93 12.63 -1.03 3.81
C LEU A 93 12.32 -0.15 2.59
N ALA A 94 11.05 -0.01 2.23
CA ALA A 94 10.59 0.83 1.13
C ALA A 94 10.41 2.29 1.57
N ASP A 95 10.47 3.22 0.63
CA ASP A 95 10.36 4.67 0.83
C ASP A 95 8.99 5.24 0.50
N LEU A 96 8.40 4.77 -0.60
CA LEU A 96 7.07 5.20 -1.02
C LEU A 96 6.33 4.02 -1.63
N PHE A 97 5.12 3.77 -1.16
CA PHE A 97 4.24 2.78 -1.78
C PHE A 97 3.44 3.40 -2.93
N LEU A 98 3.51 2.76 -4.09
CA LEU A 98 2.81 3.13 -5.31
C LEU A 98 1.55 2.27 -5.44
N ASP A 99 0.38 2.86 -5.15
CA ASP A 99 -0.88 2.12 -5.23
C ASP A 99 -1.37 1.93 -6.68
N THR A 100 -2.20 0.92 -6.89
CA THR A 100 -2.77 0.56 -8.19
C THR A 100 -4.13 1.20 -8.42
N PHE A 101 -4.49 1.41 -9.69
CA PHE A 101 -5.81 1.90 -10.13
C PHE A 101 -6.25 1.12 -11.38
N PRO A 102 -7.54 0.76 -11.55
CA PRO A 102 -8.72 1.18 -10.77
C PRO A 102 -9.03 0.33 -9.54
N PHE A 103 -8.16 -0.63 -9.18
CA PHE A 103 -8.33 -1.43 -7.97
C PHE A 103 -7.21 -1.10 -7.00
N ASN A 104 -7.51 -0.34 -5.95
CA ASN A 104 -6.55 0.08 -4.93
C ASN A 104 -6.12 -1.05 -3.99
N GLY A 105 -5.10 -0.75 -3.20
CA GLY A 105 -4.82 -1.44 -1.96
C GLY A 105 -5.94 -1.23 -0.94
N GLY A 106 -6.36 -2.34 -0.32
CA GLY A 106 -7.20 -2.31 0.89
C GLY A 106 -6.35 -2.75 2.06
N ALA A 107 -6.26 -4.07 2.27
CA ALA A 107 -5.36 -4.67 3.26
C ALA A 107 -3.89 -4.29 3.03
N THR A 108 -3.40 -4.32 1.79
CA THR A 108 -2.00 -3.96 1.46
C THR A 108 -1.68 -2.49 1.78
N ALA A 109 -2.62 -1.58 1.53
CA ALA A 109 -2.48 -0.17 1.90
C ALA A 109 -2.52 0.01 3.43
N SER A 110 -3.40 -0.72 4.12
CA SER A 110 -3.47 -0.76 5.58
C SER A 110 -2.16 -1.26 6.20
N ASP A 111 -1.58 -2.35 5.67
CA ASP A 111 -0.30 -2.89 6.11
C ASP A 111 0.84 -1.88 5.91
N ALA A 112 0.89 -1.21 4.75
CA ALA A 112 1.89 -0.17 4.47
C ALA A 112 1.82 0.98 5.49
N LEU A 113 0.62 1.52 5.72
CA LEU A 113 0.43 2.60 6.70
C LEU A 113 0.76 2.13 8.12
N TRP A 114 0.39 0.90 8.49
CA TRP A 114 0.74 0.32 9.78
C TRP A 114 2.25 0.19 9.96
N ALA A 115 2.96 -0.24 8.92
CA ALA A 115 4.42 -0.35 8.92
C ALA A 115 5.15 1.01 8.87
N GLY A 116 4.44 2.13 8.67
CA GLY A 116 5.06 3.45 8.55
C GLY A 116 5.58 3.78 7.15
N LEU A 117 5.08 3.07 6.13
CA LEU A 117 5.35 3.34 4.72
C LEU A 117 4.25 4.26 4.16
N PRO A 118 4.55 5.53 3.82
CA PRO A 118 3.58 6.40 3.15
C PRO A 118 3.24 5.84 1.76
N LEU A 119 2.02 6.12 1.29
CA LEU A 119 1.54 5.68 -0.01
C LEU A 119 0.82 6.80 -0.75
N ILE A 120 0.95 6.82 -2.08
CA ILE A 120 0.12 7.66 -2.95
C ILE A 120 -0.88 6.80 -3.71
N THR A 121 -2.08 7.34 -3.95
CA THR A 121 -3.15 6.61 -4.65
C THR A 121 -3.96 7.52 -5.55
N LEU A 122 -4.50 6.97 -6.64
CA LEU A 122 -5.61 7.59 -7.37
C LEU A 122 -6.94 7.16 -6.77
N SER A 123 -7.84 8.13 -6.58
CA SER A 123 -9.21 7.86 -6.14
C SER A 123 -10.24 8.05 -7.24
N GLY A 124 -10.93 6.97 -7.61
CA GLY A 124 -12.00 7.00 -8.61
C GLY A 124 -13.38 7.22 -8.00
N ARG A 125 -14.41 6.84 -8.78
CA ARG A 125 -15.82 6.86 -8.34
C ARG A 125 -16.28 5.55 -7.68
N GLY A 126 -15.61 4.44 -7.97
CA GLY A 126 -16.00 3.11 -7.48
C GLY A 126 -15.42 2.79 -6.11
N PHE A 127 -16.05 1.88 -5.38
CA PHE A 127 -15.56 1.44 -4.06
C PHE A 127 -14.12 0.93 -4.12
N ALA A 128 -13.81 0.04 -5.07
CA ALA A 128 -12.49 -0.56 -5.21
C ALA A 128 -11.38 0.45 -5.55
N SER A 129 -11.72 1.61 -6.14
CA SER A 129 -10.80 2.70 -6.43
C SER A 129 -10.80 3.79 -5.35
N ARG A 130 -11.35 3.52 -4.16
CA ARG A 130 -11.40 4.50 -3.05
C ARG A 130 -10.95 3.95 -1.71
N MET A 131 -10.56 2.68 -1.63
CA MET A 131 -10.16 2.05 -0.36
C MET A 131 -8.92 2.72 0.24
N ALA A 132 -7.85 2.86 -0.55
CA ALA A 132 -6.63 3.54 -0.10
C ALA A 132 -6.89 5.02 0.21
N GLY A 133 -7.72 5.70 -0.59
CA GLY A 133 -8.12 7.09 -0.32
C GLY A 133 -8.87 7.26 1.00
N SER A 134 -9.76 6.32 1.34
CA SER A 134 -10.45 6.30 2.63
C SER A 134 -9.47 6.12 3.79
N LEU A 135 -8.50 5.21 3.66
CA LEU A 135 -7.45 5.00 4.67
C LEU A 135 -6.60 6.26 4.86
N LEU A 136 -6.10 6.85 3.77
CA LEU A 136 -5.33 8.10 3.79
C LEU A 136 -6.11 9.24 4.45
N THR A 137 -7.40 9.34 4.19
CA THR A 137 -8.26 10.35 4.82
C THR A 137 -8.36 10.11 6.33
N SER A 138 -8.63 8.87 6.74
CA SER A 138 -8.78 8.53 8.16
C SER A 138 -7.49 8.75 8.97
N ILE A 139 -6.32 8.55 8.36
CA ILE A 139 -5.01 8.69 9.01
C ILE A 139 -4.42 10.11 8.85
N GLY A 140 -5.16 11.04 8.24
CA GLY A 140 -4.74 12.44 8.11
C GLY A 140 -3.65 12.69 7.06
N LEU A 141 -3.65 11.93 5.97
CA LEU A 141 -2.74 12.03 4.82
C LEU A 141 -3.51 12.22 3.49
N SER A 142 -4.62 12.97 3.52
CA SER A 142 -5.46 13.20 2.33
C SER A 142 -4.72 13.88 1.17
N ASP A 143 -3.61 14.56 1.45
CA ASP A 143 -2.72 15.16 0.45
C ASP A 143 -1.97 14.13 -0.42
N LEU A 144 -2.02 12.84 -0.07
CA LEU A 144 -1.48 11.74 -0.89
C LEU A 144 -2.55 11.07 -1.78
N ILE A 145 -3.76 11.64 -1.81
CA ILE A 145 -4.83 11.24 -2.72
C ILE A 145 -4.74 12.10 -3.97
N ILE A 146 -4.42 11.47 -5.09
CA ILE A 146 -4.13 12.13 -6.35
C ILE A 146 -5.30 11.97 -7.33
N GLU A 147 -5.45 12.93 -8.24
CA GLU A 147 -6.62 13.04 -9.12
C GLU A 147 -6.41 12.44 -10.51
N ASN A 148 -5.17 12.40 -11.00
CA ASN A 148 -4.82 11.91 -12.34
C ASN A 148 -3.39 11.36 -12.41
N TRP A 149 -3.08 10.63 -13.48
CA TRP A 149 -1.78 9.95 -13.63
C TRP A 149 -0.60 10.91 -13.79
N GLU A 150 -0.81 12.08 -14.37
CA GLU A 150 0.20 13.11 -14.56
C GLU A 150 0.68 13.65 -13.20
N THR A 151 -0.25 14.05 -12.35
CA THR A 151 0.03 14.48 -10.97
C THR A 151 0.56 13.33 -10.12
N TYR A 152 0.08 12.09 -10.34
CA TYR A 152 0.58 10.92 -9.61
C TYR A 152 2.08 10.71 -9.88
N GLN A 153 2.48 10.77 -11.15
CA GLN A 153 3.89 10.67 -11.55
C GLN A 153 4.71 11.82 -10.98
N ALA A 154 4.25 13.07 -11.16
CA ALA A 154 4.94 14.25 -10.66
C ALA A 154 5.15 14.19 -9.13
N THR A 155 4.14 13.75 -8.38
CA THR A 155 4.21 13.59 -6.92
C THR A 155 5.21 12.50 -6.53
N ALA A 156 5.17 11.34 -7.18
CA ALA A 156 6.10 10.25 -6.90
C ALA A 156 7.57 10.63 -7.20
N ILE A 157 7.80 11.37 -8.29
CA ILE A 157 9.12 11.89 -8.66
C ILE A 157 9.58 12.92 -7.63
N GLU A 158 8.74 13.88 -7.27
CA GLU A 158 9.06 14.91 -6.28
C GLU A 158 9.46 14.28 -4.94
N LEU A 159 8.70 13.29 -4.47
CA LEU A 159 8.99 12.59 -3.23
C LEU A 159 10.30 11.80 -3.31
N GLY A 160 10.59 11.15 -4.44
CA GLY A 160 11.87 10.43 -4.62
C GLY A 160 13.09 11.35 -4.72
N LEU A 161 12.94 12.53 -5.30
CA LEU A 161 14.03 13.51 -5.39
C LEU A 161 14.19 14.33 -4.10
N ASN A 162 13.28 14.21 -3.13
CA ASN A 162 13.27 15.04 -1.93
C ASN A 162 13.19 14.20 -0.64
N PRO A 163 14.33 13.69 -0.15
CA PRO A 163 14.41 12.92 1.10
C PRO A 163 13.84 13.65 2.32
N LYS A 164 13.93 14.99 2.34
CA LYS A 164 13.36 15.80 3.44
C LYS A 164 11.83 15.71 3.44
N LYS A 165 11.17 15.79 2.28
CA LYS A 165 9.71 15.62 2.18
C LYS A 165 9.27 14.22 2.59
N LEU A 166 9.96 13.18 2.15
CA LEU A 166 9.68 11.80 2.58
C LEU A 166 9.84 11.64 4.09
N LYS A 167 10.89 12.20 4.69
CA LYS A 167 11.09 12.18 6.13
C LYS A 167 9.93 12.83 6.88
N VAL A 168 9.49 14.02 6.46
CA VAL A 168 8.32 14.71 7.04
C VAL A 168 7.05 13.87 6.91
N LEU A 169 6.82 13.22 5.76
CA LEU A 169 5.66 12.33 5.58
C LEU A 169 5.70 11.13 6.52
N ARG A 170 6.88 10.50 6.68
CA ARG A 170 7.07 9.37 7.61
C ARG A 170 6.86 9.79 9.06
N GLU A 171 7.37 10.95 9.47
CA GLU A 171 7.17 11.51 10.81
C GLU A 171 5.69 11.83 11.08
N ARG A 172 5.00 12.41 10.10
CA ARG A 172 3.55 12.67 10.16
C ARG A 172 2.76 11.37 10.27
N LEU A 173 3.09 10.36 9.46
CA LEU A 173 2.47 9.04 9.52
C LEU A 173 2.72 8.37 10.89
N ALA A 174 3.96 8.39 11.40
CA ALA A 174 4.30 7.82 12.70
C ALA A 174 3.49 8.47 13.84
N SER A 175 3.36 9.80 13.81
CA SER A 175 2.58 10.57 14.79
C SER A 175 1.08 10.27 14.68
N ASN A 176 0.56 10.11 13.46
CA ASN A 176 -0.85 9.84 13.21
C ASN A 176 -1.25 8.38 13.47
N ARG A 177 -0.33 7.42 13.29
CA ARG A 177 -0.61 5.97 13.38
C ARG A 177 -1.24 5.56 14.71
N LEU A 178 -0.85 6.18 15.82
CA LEU A 178 -1.36 5.87 17.15
C LEU A 178 -2.38 6.90 17.68
N SER A 179 -2.58 8.01 16.97
CA SER A 179 -3.45 9.11 17.42
C SER A 179 -4.71 9.29 16.58
N LYS A 180 -4.73 8.77 15.35
CA LYS A 180 -5.88 8.84 14.44
C LYS A 180 -6.73 7.57 14.50
N PRO A 181 -8.03 7.64 14.12
CA PRO A 181 -8.96 6.52 14.24
C PRO A 181 -8.62 5.26 13.44
N THR A 182 -7.77 5.35 12.41
CA THR A 182 -7.51 4.30 11.42
C THR A 182 -7.19 2.93 12.04
N PHE A 183 -6.43 2.92 13.14
CA PHE A 183 -6.02 1.70 13.82
C PHE A 183 -6.58 1.57 15.25
N ASP A 184 -7.51 2.45 15.65
CA ASP A 184 -8.23 2.32 16.92
C ASP A 184 -9.38 1.32 16.77
N THR A 185 -9.06 0.04 16.99
CA THR A 185 -10.02 -1.06 16.91
C THR A 185 -11.15 -0.92 17.92
N LYS A 186 -10.90 -0.35 19.12
CA LYS A 186 -11.94 -0.15 20.13
C LYS A 186 -12.94 0.91 19.68
N LEU A 187 -12.46 2.02 19.11
CA LEU A 187 -13.33 3.04 18.54
C LEU A 187 -14.12 2.50 17.34
N PHE A 188 -13.48 1.74 16.45
CA PHE A 188 -14.16 1.10 15.34
C PHE A 188 -15.30 0.19 15.83
N THR A 189 -15.04 -0.69 16.80
CA THR A 189 -16.07 -1.58 17.38
C THR A 189 -17.24 -0.79 17.94
N ARG A 190 -17.00 0.26 18.75
CA ARG A 190 -18.09 1.08 19.30
C ARG A 190 -18.93 1.76 18.22
N ASN A 191 -18.29 2.27 17.16
CA ASN A 191 -18.99 2.90 16.05
C ASN A 191 -19.83 1.88 15.26
N LEU A 192 -19.31 0.67 15.09
CA LEU A 192 -20.02 -0.43 14.42
C LEU A 192 -21.23 -0.89 15.24
N GLU A 193 -21.06 -1.08 16.55
CA GLU A 193 -22.16 -1.42 17.48
C GLU A 193 -23.25 -0.36 17.45
N LYS A 194 -22.88 0.93 17.46
CA LYS A 194 -23.83 2.04 17.33
C LYS A 194 -24.58 1.96 16.01
N ALA A 195 -23.90 1.69 14.90
CA ALA A 195 -24.55 1.52 13.60
C ALA A 195 -25.56 0.37 13.61
N TYR A 196 -25.22 -0.78 14.20
CA TYR A 196 -26.15 -1.90 14.35
C TYR A 196 -27.36 -1.57 15.22
N GLN A 197 -27.16 -0.84 16.32
CA GLN A 197 -28.26 -0.38 17.17
C GLN A 197 -29.23 0.53 16.41
N GLU A 198 -28.73 1.44 15.57
CA GLU A 198 -29.58 2.30 14.73
C GLU A 198 -30.34 1.50 13.66
N MET A 199 -29.69 0.53 13.00
CA MET A 199 -30.34 -0.35 12.03
C MET A 199 -31.51 -1.14 12.66
N ILE A 200 -31.30 -1.69 13.86
CA ILE A 200 -32.34 -2.43 14.60
C ILE A 200 -33.50 -1.53 15.04
N LYS A 201 -33.25 -0.25 15.33
CA LYS A 201 -34.32 0.70 15.66
C LYS A 201 -35.22 0.98 14.46
N LEU A 202 -34.65 1.05 13.26
CA LEU A 202 -35.38 1.31 12.01
C LEU A 202 -36.23 0.11 11.59
N GLU A 203 -35.66 -1.09 11.68
CA GLU A 203 -36.36 -2.33 11.34
C GLU A 203 -36.12 -3.35 12.45
N LYS A 204 -37.10 -3.46 13.36
CA LYS A 204 -37.01 -4.40 14.48
C LYS A 204 -37.18 -5.83 13.96
N PRO A 205 -36.16 -6.69 14.06
CA PRO A 205 -36.31 -8.07 13.67
C PRO A 205 -37.35 -8.74 14.59
N SER A 206 -38.20 -9.58 14.00
CA SER A 206 -39.19 -10.36 14.75
C SER A 206 -38.55 -11.40 15.69
N SER A 207 -37.33 -11.84 15.38
CA SER A 207 -36.48 -12.65 16.26
C SER A 207 -35.00 -12.51 15.89
N ILE A 208 -34.10 -12.66 16.86
CA ILE A 208 -32.66 -12.76 16.64
C ILE A 208 -32.20 -14.11 17.18
N VAL A 209 -31.71 -14.98 16.30
CA VAL A 209 -31.17 -16.30 16.68
C VAL A 209 -29.65 -16.25 16.55
N VAL A 210 -28.95 -16.23 17.69
CA VAL A 210 -27.49 -16.34 17.72
C VAL A 210 -27.12 -17.82 17.72
N GLN A 211 -26.70 -18.34 16.57
CA GLN A 211 -26.18 -19.70 16.49
C GLN A 211 -24.74 -19.74 17.01
N GLN A 212 -24.48 -20.55 18.03
CA GLN A 212 -23.10 -20.83 18.44
C GLN A 212 -22.43 -21.67 17.34
N HIS A 213 -21.44 -21.10 16.65
CA HIS A 213 -20.58 -21.86 15.78
C HIS A 213 -19.66 -22.75 16.64
N GLN A 214 -19.87 -24.06 16.60
CA GLN A 214 -18.89 -25.01 17.13
C GLN A 214 -17.60 -24.85 16.33
N THR A 215 -16.57 -24.33 16.97
CA THR A 215 -15.23 -24.30 16.41
C THR A 215 -14.73 -25.74 16.37
N ASN A 216 -14.82 -26.38 15.21
CA ASN A 216 -14.07 -27.60 14.95
C ASN A 216 -12.59 -27.26 15.05
N LYS A 217 -11.99 -27.53 16.22
CA LYS A 217 -10.54 -27.61 16.37
C LYS A 217 -10.05 -28.65 15.37
N LYS A 218 -9.35 -28.20 14.32
CA LYS A 218 -8.40 -29.00 13.56
C LYS A 218 -7.00 -28.54 13.92
#